data_AF-I1R6H7-F1
#
_entry.id   AF-I1R6H7-F1
#
_cell.length_a   1.000
_cell.length_b   1.000
_cell.length_c   1.000
_cell.angle_alpha   90.00
_cell.angle_beta   90.00
_cell.angle_gamma   90.00
#
_symmetry.space_group_name_H-M   'P 1'
#
loop_
_entity.id
_entity.type
_entity.pdbx_description
1 polymer ?
#
loop_
_entity_poly.entity_id
_entity_poly.type
_entity_poly.pdbx_seq_one_letter_code
_entity_poly.pdbx_strand_id
1 'polypeptide(L)'
;MGQFPRASPHSHGMVSRHFRKGPPPKVTRAATGVEKRIEFEENVGSLQVMHNKELEVNIRKKLQGVELSPSLYDTAWVAMVSERGSPQAPCYPQCIESILQNQHDDGSWGINPSSSSVDKDILLSTLACVVALKRWNVGPYHIKRGLNFIGRNFSVAMDVKTIAPVGFIITFSGLISLAAGIGLRLPVIQIYIDEIFHLRKIELERLAN
;
A
#
# COMPACT_ATOMS: atom_id res chain seq x y z
N MET A 1 19.73 -38.00 24.97
CA MET A 1 18.40 -38.29 24.39
C MET A 1 17.37 -37.50 25.18
N GLY A 2 16.70 -36.53 24.57
CA GLY A 2 15.74 -35.67 25.25
C GLY A 2 14.30 -35.93 24.81
N GLN A 3 13.40 -35.87 25.81
CA GLN A 3 11.97 -35.47 25.79
C GLN A 3 10.98 -36.38 25.04
N PHE A 4 9.75 -36.70 25.50
CA PHE A 4 8.69 -36.12 26.37
C PHE A 4 7.77 -37.29 26.89
N PRO A 5 6.74 -37.17 27.79
CA PRO A 5 5.65 -36.16 27.74
C PRO A 5 4.88 -35.73 29.03
N ARG A 6 4.32 -34.50 28.94
CA ARG A 6 2.95 -33.99 29.20
C ARG A 6 2.14 -34.42 30.45
N ALA A 7 1.76 -33.44 31.29
CA ALA A 7 0.38 -32.91 31.48
C ALA A 7 0.16 -32.26 32.87
N SER A 8 -0.46 -31.08 32.90
CA SER A 8 -1.07 -30.34 34.05
C SER A 8 -2.35 -31.06 34.57
N PRO A 9 -3.20 -30.57 35.53
CA PRO A 9 -3.25 -29.21 36.14
C PRO A 9 -3.78 -29.06 37.62
N HIS A 10 -3.80 -27.80 38.11
CA HIS A 10 -4.75 -27.11 39.04
C HIS A 10 -5.08 -27.73 40.43
N SER A 11 -5.43 -27.06 41.54
CA SER A 11 -5.87 -25.68 41.87
C SER A 11 -5.93 -25.48 43.42
N HIS A 12 -5.99 -24.22 43.83
CA HIS A 12 -6.19 -23.63 45.16
C HIS A 12 -7.36 -24.15 46.03
N GLY A 13 -7.25 -23.92 47.35
CA GLY A 13 -8.42 -23.75 48.24
C GLY A 13 -8.09 -23.51 49.73
N MET A 14 -8.38 -22.30 50.22
CA MET A 14 -8.28 -21.85 51.63
C MET A 14 -9.42 -22.38 52.53
N VAL A 15 -9.19 -22.36 53.85
CA VAL A 15 -10.21 -22.50 54.91
C VAL A 15 -10.61 -21.12 55.44
N SER A 16 -11.89 -20.93 55.79
CA SER A 16 -12.34 -19.91 56.73
C SER A 16 -13.40 -20.47 57.68
N ARG A 17 -13.42 -20.01 58.95
CA ARG A 17 -14.38 -20.43 59.98
C ARG A 17 -15.21 -19.24 60.49
N HIS A 18 -16.52 -19.47 60.41
CA HIS A 18 -17.58 -19.25 61.39
C HIS A 18 -18.11 -17.85 61.75
N PHE A 19 -19.45 -17.81 61.68
CA PHE A 19 -20.42 -16.75 61.91
C PHE A 19 -20.78 -16.56 63.39
N ARG A 20 -21.17 -15.33 63.78
CA ARG A 20 -22.25 -15.08 64.77
C ARG A 20 -23.07 -13.85 64.36
N LYS A 21 -24.41 -13.98 64.45
CA LYS A 21 -25.44 -12.98 64.11
C LYS A 21 -25.85 -12.15 65.35
N GLY A 22 -26.08 -10.85 65.14
CA GLY A 22 -26.82 -9.91 66.01
C GLY A 22 -27.95 -9.21 65.23
N PRO A 23 -28.78 -8.36 65.87
CA PRO A 23 -30.22 -8.14 65.58
C PRO A 23 -30.56 -7.35 64.28
N PRO A 24 -31.82 -7.41 63.77
CA PRO A 24 -32.22 -6.84 62.48
C PRO A 24 -32.78 -5.40 62.65
N PRO A 25 -33.14 -4.69 61.57
CA PRO A 25 -32.33 -3.66 60.93
C PRO A 25 -32.84 -2.25 61.24
N LYS A 26 -31.95 -1.26 61.33
CA LYS A 26 -32.34 0.13 61.07
C LYS A 26 -32.23 0.37 59.57
N VAL A 27 -33.39 0.54 58.93
CA VAL A 27 -33.51 0.95 57.54
C VAL A 27 -32.91 2.35 57.41
N THR A 28 -31.69 2.44 56.91
CA THR A 28 -31.13 3.66 56.37
C THR A 28 -31.15 3.52 54.86
N ARG A 29 -31.98 4.33 54.20
CA ARG A 29 -32.12 4.37 52.75
C ARG A 29 -30.76 4.66 52.14
N ALA A 30 -30.12 3.66 51.53
CA ALA A 30 -28.90 3.87 50.77
C ALA A 30 -29.26 4.64 49.49
N ALA A 31 -29.06 5.96 49.50
CA ALA A 31 -29.09 6.81 48.31
C ALA A 31 -27.81 6.69 47.45
N THR A 32 -26.96 5.69 47.71
CA THR A 32 -25.60 5.61 47.15
C THR A 32 -25.47 4.77 45.89
N GLY A 33 -26.57 4.17 45.38
CA GLY A 33 -26.58 3.33 44.18
C GLY A 33 -27.04 4.04 42.90
N VAL A 34 -27.81 5.12 43.02
CA VAL A 34 -28.39 5.84 41.86
C VAL A 34 -27.46 6.97 41.41
N GLU A 35 -26.87 7.73 42.35
CA GLU A 35 -25.92 8.81 42.05
C GLU A 35 -24.69 8.31 41.30
N LYS A 36 -24.09 7.19 41.74
CA LYS A 36 -22.92 6.59 41.05
C LYS A 36 -23.21 6.10 39.64
N ARG A 37 -24.45 5.74 39.32
CA ARG A 37 -24.83 5.25 37.99
C ARG A 37 -25.09 6.42 37.03
N ILE A 38 -25.71 7.48 37.54
CA ILE A 38 -25.95 8.73 36.81
C ILE A 38 -24.61 9.45 36.52
N GLU A 39 -23.71 9.58 37.50
CA GLU A 39 -22.38 10.18 37.28
C GLU A 39 -21.53 9.40 36.27
N PHE A 40 -21.65 8.06 36.25
CA PHE A 40 -20.93 7.22 35.30
C PHE A 40 -21.48 7.35 33.89
N GLU A 41 -22.81 7.36 33.73
CA GLU A 41 -23.49 7.57 32.44
C GLU A 41 -23.25 9.01 31.90
N GLU A 42 -23.27 10.03 32.77
CA GLU A 42 -22.93 11.42 32.40
C GLU A 42 -21.46 11.59 32.03
N ASN A 43 -20.52 10.95 32.74
CA ASN A 43 -19.09 10.98 32.38
C ASN A 43 -18.82 10.25 31.06
N VAL A 44 -19.47 9.12 30.82
CA VAL A 44 -19.35 8.40 29.54
C VAL A 44 -19.93 9.24 28.40
N GLY A 45 -21.08 9.91 28.61
CA GLY A 45 -21.65 10.85 27.66
C GLY A 45 -20.73 12.05 27.37
N SER A 46 -20.12 12.63 28.40
CA SER A 46 -19.18 13.75 28.27
C SER A 46 -17.90 13.38 27.52
N LEU A 47 -17.32 12.20 27.83
CA LEU A 47 -16.12 11.70 27.15
C LEU A 47 -16.40 11.38 25.66
N GLN A 48 -17.57 10.83 25.37
CA GLN A 48 -18.01 10.55 24.00
C GLN A 48 -18.18 11.86 23.20
N VAL A 49 -18.75 12.90 23.80
CA VAL A 49 -18.92 14.21 23.16
C VAL A 49 -17.57 14.89 22.90
N MET A 50 -16.61 14.80 23.83
CA MET A 50 -15.25 15.30 23.61
C MET A 50 -14.55 14.55 22.48
N HIS A 51 -14.66 13.22 22.45
CA HIS A 51 -14.10 12.40 21.39
C HIS A 51 -14.70 12.74 20.01
N ASN A 52 -16.01 12.95 19.95
CA ASN A 52 -16.68 13.35 18.70
C ASN A 52 -16.23 14.74 18.22
N LYS A 53 -16.07 15.72 19.14
CA LYS A 53 -15.54 17.05 18.79
C LYS A 53 -14.11 16.98 18.28
N GLU A 54 -13.26 16.16 18.90
CA GLU A 54 -11.88 15.95 18.46
C GLU A 54 -11.84 15.26 17.08
N LEU A 55 -12.71 14.28 16.85
CA LEU A 55 -12.87 13.63 15.55
C LEU A 55 -13.32 14.64 14.48
N GLU A 56 -14.29 15.50 14.77
CA GLU A 56 -14.75 16.55 13.85
C GLU A 56 -13.64 17.53 13.48
N VAL A 57 -12.83 17.96 14.46
CA VAL A 57 -11.67 18.83 14.21
C VAL A 57 -10.65 18.11 13.33
N ASN A 58 -10.36 16.84 13.60
CA ASN A 58 -9.44 16.05 12.79
C ASN A 58 -9.93 15.83 11.35
N ILE A 59 -11.22 15.57 11.17
CA ILE A 59 -11.84 15.44 9.84
C ILE A 59 -11.76 16.77 9.09
N ARG A 60 -12.14 17.90 9.72
CA ARG A 60 -12.03 19.23 9.09
C ARG A 60 -10.60 19.54 8.67
N LYS A 61 -9.61 19.23 9.53
CA LYS A 61 -8.18 19.41 9.22
C LYS A 61 -7.73 18.57 8.03
N LYS A 62 -8.15 17.29 7.97
CA LYS A 62 -7.83 16.41 6.83
C LYS A 62 -8.50 16.84 5.52
N LEU A 63 -9.72 17.37 5.59
CA LEU A 63 -10.43 17.88 4.42
C LEU A 63 -9.87 19.22 3.90
N GLN A 64 -9.21 20.00 4.75
CA GLN A 64 -8.54 21.24 4.35
C GLN A 64 -7.22 21.01 3.60
N GLY A 65 -6.63 19.82 3.68
CA GLY A 65 -5.40 19.47 2.97
C GLY A 65 -5.41 17.99 2.60
N VAL A 66 -5.86 17.68 1.38
CA VAL A 66 -5.74 16.32 0.84
C VAL A 66 -4.30 16.09 0.42
N GLU A 67 -3.57 15.29 1.18
CA GLU A 67 -2.23 14.84 0.83
C GLU A 67 -2.36 13.57 -0.02
N LEU A 68 -2.23 13.72 -1.34
CA LEU A 68 -2.19 12.58 -2.26
C LEU A 68 -0.76 12.06 -2.35
N SER A 69 -0.60 10.73 -2.26
CA SER A 69 0.68 10.11 -2.57
C SER A 69 1.02 10.37 -4.05
N PRO A 70 2.23 10.82 -4.37
CA PRO A 70 2.66 10.97 -5.76
C PRO A 70 2.59 9.64 -6.51
N SER A 71 2.09 9.66 -7.74
CA SER A 71 2.14 8.54 -8.65
C SER A 71 3.54 8.43 -9.25
N LEU A 72 4.27 7.36 -8.92
CA LEU A 72 5.61 7.11 -9.47
C LEU A 72 5.57 6.77 -10.96
N TYR A 73 4.46 6.21 -11.46
CA TYR A 73 4.22 6.05 -12.89
C TYR A 73 4.21 7.40 -13.63
N ASP A 74 3.41 8.35 -13.16
CA ASP A 74 3.30 9.67 -13.80
C ASP A 74 4.59 10.48 -13.62
N THR A 75 5.21 10.39 -12.44
CA THR A 75 6.52 10.99 -12.15
C THR A 75 7.59 10.49 -13.11
N ALA A 76 7.58 9.20 -13.47
CA ALA A 76 8.50 8.63 -14.45
C ALA A 76 8.29 9.19 -15.85
N TRP A 77 7.05 9.40 -16.28
CA TRP A 77 6.77 10.07 -17.55
C TRP A 77 7.29 11.50 -17.58
N VAL A 78 7.09 12.26 -16.51
CA VAL A 78 7.62 13.63 -16.39
C VAL A 78 9.15 13.62 -16.37
N ALA A 79 9.76 12.67 -15.67
CA ALA A 79 11.22 12.51 -15.60
C ALA A 79 11.85 12.28 -16.99
N MET A 80 11.13 11.67 -17.94
CA MET A 80 11.64 11.42 -19.29
C MET A 80 11.67 12.65 -20.21
N VAL A 81 11.04 13.75 -19.83
CA VAL A 81 10.99 14.98 -20.65
C VAL A 81 12.37 15.64 -20.71
N SER A 82 12.88 15.83 -21.93
CA SER A 82 14.14 16.56 -22.15
C SER A 82 13.92 18.07 -22.09
N GLU A 83 14.94 18.79 -21.67
CA GLU A 83 14.98 20.25 -21.70
C GLU A 83 14.89 20.78 -23.15
N ARG A 84 14.19 21.90 -23.35
CA ARG A 84 14.11 22.54 -24.67
C ARG A 84 15.49 23.00 -25.12
N GLY A 85 15.94 22.51 -26.27
CA GLY A 85 17.26 22.83 -26.81
C GLY A 85 18.41 21.99 -26.26
N SER A 86 18.16 21.13 -25.25
CA SER A 86 19.15 20.21 -24.69
C SER A 86 18.55 18.80 -24.57
N PRO A 87 18.56 17.99 -25.65
CA PRO A 87 17.98 16.65 -25.64
C PRO A 87 18.61 15.68 -24.61
N GLN A 88 19.84 15.99 -24.17
CA GLN A 88 20.65 15.19 -23.25
C GLN A 88 20.45 15.57 -21.78
N ALA A 89 19.65 16.59 -21.47
CA ALA A 89 19.36 17.00 -20.10
C ALA A 89 17.87 16.82 -19.77
N PRO A 90 17.54 16.36 -18.55
CA PRO A 90 16.16 16.29 -18.09
C PRO A 90 15.61 17.69 -17.80
N CYS A 91 14.37 17.95 -18.21
CA CYS A 91 13.68 19.20 -17.87
C CYS A 91 13.30 19.26 -16.38
N TYR A 92 13.11 18.11 -15.75
CA TYR A 92 12.64 17.99 -14.36
C TYR A 92 13.52 16.99 -13.56
N PRO A 93 14.76 17.37 -13.21
CA PRO A 93 15.69 16.48 -12.51
C PRO A 93 15.15 15.98 -11.15
N GLN A 94 14.32 16.76 -10.46
CA GLN A 94 13.68 16.37 -9.20
C GLN A 94 12.78 15.13 -9.33
N CYS A 95 12.20 14.89 -10.52
CA CYS A 95 11.42 13.68 -10.75
C CYS A 95 12.31 12.43 -10.80
N ILE A 96 13.54 12.56 -11.32
CA ILE A 96 14.53 11.48 -11.30
C ILE A 96 14.97 11.19 -9.86
N GLU A 97 15.22 12.22 -9.07
CA GLU A 97 15.57 12.08 -7.64
C GLU A 97 14.46 11.39 -6.86
N SER A 98 13.20 11.78 -7.08
CA SER A 98 12.04 11.12 -6.49
C SER A 98 11.99 9.63 -6.83
N ILE A 99 12.22 9.25 -8.09
CA ILE A 99 12.28 7.84 -8.50
C ILE A 99 13.41 7.11 -7.75
N LEU A 100 14.61 7.69 -7.68
CA LEU A 100 15.74 7.08 -6.98
C LEU A 100 15.47 6.87 -5.48
N GLN A 101 14.71 7.76 -4.84
CA GLN A 101 14.44 7.71 -3.40
C GLN A 101 13.29 6.77 -3.00
N ASN A 102 12.43 6.37 -3.95
CA ASN A 102 11.18 5.67 -3.66
C ASN A 102 11.11 4.24 -4.25
N GLN A 103 12.27 3.59 -4.48
CA GLN A 103 12.29 2.17 -4.83
C GLN A 103 12.12 1.31 -3.58
N HIS A 104 11.20 0.34 -3.62
CA HIS A 104 11.02 -0.62 -2.55
C HIS A 104 12.15 -1.67 -2.48
N ASP A 105 12.23 -2.38 -1.35
CA ASP A 105 13.24 -3.42 -1.09
C ASP A 105 13.21 -4.57 -2.10
N ASP A 106 12.04 -4.91 -2.62
CA ASP A 106 11.85 -5.95 -3.64
C ASP A 106 12.22 -5.50 -5.06
N GLY A 107 12.51 -4.21 -5.25
CA GLY A 107 12.87 -3.58 -6.52
C GLY A 107 11.71 -2.88 -7.25
N SER A 108 10.50 -2.90 -6.70
CA SER A 108 9.32 -2.27 -7.30
C SER A 108 9.23 -0.76 -7.06
N TRP A 109 8.40 -0.10 -7.86
CA TRP A 109 7.84 1.23 -7.59
C TRP A 109 6.33 1.14 -7.69
N GLY A 110 5.63 1.90 -6.85
CA GLY A 110 4.17 1.93 -6.80
C GLY A 110 3.69 2.13 -5.37
N ILE A 111 2.38 2.27 -5.17
CA ILE A 111 1.83 2.32 -3.82
C ILE A 111 1.76 0.88 -3.31
N ASN A 112 2.52 0.55 -2.26
CA ASN A 112 2.37 -0.73 -1.58
C ASN A 112 1.88 -0.50 -0.14
N PRO A 113 0.55 -0.47 0.10
CA PRO A 113 0.05 -0.11 1.41
C PRO A 113 -0.02 -1.28 2.40
N SER A 114 0.03 -2.55 1.95
CA SER A 114 -0.04 -3.78 2.79
C SER A 114 -0.38 -5.07 2.02
N SER A 115 -0.56 -5.04 0.69
CA SER A 115 -0.94 -6.22 -0.08
C SER A 115 0.28 -7.09 -0.41
N SER A 116 0.22 -8.38 -0.06
CA SER A 116 1.28 -9.35 -0.37
C SER A 116 1.36 -9.72 -1.86
N SER A 117 0.38 -9.32 -2.69
CA SER A 117 0.33 -9.63 -4.11
C SER A 117 0.73 -8.45 -4.99
N VAL A 118 1.61 -8.69 -5.96
CA VAL A 118 1.93 -7.75 -7.03
C VAL A 118 0.75 -7.63 -7.97
N ASP A 119 0.34 -6.40 -8.28
CA ASP A 119 -0.69 -6.10 -9.26
C ASP A 119 -0.11 -5.42 -10.53
N LYS A 120 -1.01 -5.10 -11.46
CA LYS A 120 -0.67 -4.46 -12.73
C LYS A 120 -0.19 -3.02 -12.55
N ASP A 121 -0.64 -2.30 -11.52
CA ASP A 121 -0.20 -0.93 -11.24
C ASP A 121 1.27 -0.88 -10.78
N ILE A 122 1.65 -1.78 -9.88
CA ILE A 122 3.04 -1.91 -9.41
C ILE A 122 3.94 -2.31 -10.57
N LEU A 123 3.51 -3.28 -11.40
CA LEU A 123 4.30 -3.69 -12.57
C LEU A 123 4.46 -2.55 -13.59
N LEU A 124 3.39 -1.81 -13.87
CA LEU A 124 3.39 -0.66 -14.78
C LEU A 124 4.30 0.47 -14.27
N SER A 125 4.14 0.85 -13.00
CA SER A 125 4.94 1.87 -12.33
C SER A 125 6.42 1.51 -12.30
N THR A 126 6.74 0.24 -12.01
CA THR A 126 8.12 -0.26 -12.00
C THR A 126 8.75 -0.16 -13.39
N LEU A 127 8.05 -0.59 -14.44
CA LEU A 127 8.57 -0.48 -15.81
C LEU A 127 8.80 0.98 -16.20
N ALA A 128 7.85 1.88 -15.91
CA ALA A 128 8.00 3.30 -16.20
C ALA A 128 9.24 3.90 -15.51
N CYS A 129 9.42 3.62 -14.22
CA CYS A 129 10.57 4.10 -13.44
C CYS A 129 11.91 3.59 -14.00
N VAL A 130 11.99 2.29 -14.35
CA VAL A 130 13.20 1.72 -14.95
C VAL A 130 13.51 2.37 -16.30
N VAL A 131 12.50 2.59 -17.15
CA VAL A 131 12.68 3.26 -18.44
C VAL A 131 13.16 4.71 -18.25
N ALA A 132 12.60 5.44 -17.28
CA ALA A 132 13.02 6.80 -16.97
C ALA A 132 14.48 6.87 -16.49
N LEU A 133 14.88 5.99 -15.58
CA LEU A 133 16.28 5.91 -15.11
C LEU A 133 17.23 5.54 -16.26
N LYS A 134 16.82 4.58 -17.11
CA LYS A 134 17.62 4.16 -18.25
C LYS A 134 17.80 5.27 -19.28
N ARG A 135 16.78 6.08 -19.54
CA ARG A 135 16.83 7.20 -20.50
C ARG A 135 17.96 8.18 -20.19
N TRP A 136 18.22 8.42 -18.91
CA TRP A 136 19.30 9.31 -18.45
C TRP A 136 20.56 8.57 -18.01
N ASN A 137 20.59 7.25 -18.15
CA ASN A 137 21.69 6.38 -17.74
C ASN A 137 22.13 6.59 -16.27
N VAL A 138 21.16 6.77 -15.37
CA VAL A 138 21.37 6.96 -13.93
C VAL A 138 20.85 5.77 -13.13
N GLY A 139 21.33 5.60 -11.89
CA GLY A 139 20.83 4.58 -10.98
C GLY A 139 20.94 3.13 -11.48
N PRO A 140 22.12 2.66 -11.95
CA PRO A 140 22.25 1.31 -12.52
C PRO A 140 21.83 0.18 -11.56
N TYR A 141 22.02 0.37 -10.26
CA TYR A 141 21.56 -0.57 -9.23
C TYR A 141 20.03 -0.64 -9.15
N HIS A 142 19.36 0.52 -9.18
CA HIS A 142 17.89 0.63 -9.20
C HIS A 142 17.31 -0.03 -10.46
N ILE A 143 17.91 0.24 -11.62
CA ILE A 143 17.56 -0.41 -12.90
C ILE A 143 17.65 -1.93 -12.78
N LYS A 144 18.78 -2.46 -12.28
CA LYS A 144 18.97 -3.91 -12.13
C LYS A 144 17.91 -4.55 -11.24
N ARG A 145 17.58 -3.91 -10.10
CA ARG A 145 16.56 -4.40 -9.17
C ARG A 145 15.15 -4.35 -9.77
N GLY A 146 14.81 -3.24 -10.44
CA GLY A 146 13.54 -3.10 -11.14
C GLY A 146 13.36 -4.13 -12.25
N LEU A 147 14.40 -4.38 -13.05
CA LEU A 147 14.39 -5.43 -14.07
C LEU A 147 14.20 -6.82 -13.45
N ASN A 148 14.86 -7.12 -12.33
CA ASN A 148 14.67 -8.38 -11.61
C ASN A 148 13.23 -8.51 -11.07
N PHE A 149 12.64 -7.43 -10.56
CA PHE A 149 11.24 -7.40 -10.17
C PHE A 149 10.31 -7.68 -11.37
N ILE A 150 10.51 -6.99 -12.49
CA ILE A 150 9.72 -7.18 -13.72
C ILE A 150 9.82 -8.62 -14.22
N GLY A 151 11.03 -9.19 -14.30
CA GLY A 151 11.24 -10.56 -14.78
C GLY A 151 10.52 -11.60 -13.92
N ARG A 152 10.54 -11.44 -12.59
CA ARG A 152 9.85 -12.35 -11.65
C ARG A 152 8.32 -12.25 -11.72
N ASN A 153 7.79 -11.07 -12.04
CA ASN A 153 6.36 -10.77 -11.94
C ASN A 153 5.68 -10.52 -13.30
N PHE A 154 6.36 -10.75 -14.43
CA PHE A 154 5.85 -10.37 -15.75
C PHE A 154 4.49 -11.03 -16.08
N SER A 155 4.26 -12.25 -15.58
CA SER A 155 3.00 -12.97 -15.77
C SER A 155 1.77 -12.21 -15.26
N VAL A 156 1.93 -11.28 -14.32
CA VAL A 156 0.84 -10.41 -13.82
C VAL A 156 0.25 -9.56 -14.95
N ALA A 157 1.05 -9.16 -15.94
CA ALA A 157 0.55 -8.42 -17.09
C ALA A 157 -0.46 -9.23 -17.94
N MET A 158 -0.34 -10.57 -17.91
CA MET A 158 -1.16 -11.50 -18.68
C MET A 158 -2.35 -12.07 -17.87
N ASP A 159 -2.36 -11.89 -16.55
CA ASP A 159 -3.42 -12.45 -15.72
C ASP A 159 -4.73 -11.68 -15.88
N VAL A 160 -5.73 -12.35 -16.45
CA VAL A 160 -7.08 -11.80 -16.66
C VAL A 160 -7.82 -11.58 -15.33
N LYS A 161 -7.45 -12.32 -14.26
CA LYS A 161 -8.08 -12.18 -12.94
C LYS A 161 -7.61 -10.94 -12.18
N THR A 162 -6.41 -10.45 -12.49
CA THR A 162 -5.87 -9.25 -11.87
C THR A 162 -6.55 -8.01 -12.44
N ILE A 163 -7.11 -7.18 -11.56
CA ILE A 163 -7.74 -5.89 -11.93
C ILE A 163 -6.70 -5.05 -12.68
N ALA A 164 -7.09 -4.56 -13.85
CA ALA A 164 -6.23 -3.77 -14.70
C ALA A 164 -6.57 -2.28 -14.58
N PRO A 165 -5.56 -1.41 -14.50
CA PRO A 165 -5.74 0.02 -14.71
C PRO A 165 -6.33 0.30 -16.09
N VAL A 166 -7.06 1.40 -16.21
CA VAL A 166 -7.61 1.83 -17.51
C VAL A 166 -6.48 1.98 -18.53
N GLY A 167 -6.64 1.31 -19.68
CA GLY A 167 -5.66 1.37 -20.76
C GLY A 167 -4.34 0.63 -20.48
N PHE A 168 -4.26 -0.21 -19.43
CA PHE A 168 -3.03 -0.92 -19.05
C PHE A 168 -2.32 -1.60 -20.23
N ILE A 169 -3.04 -2.36 -21.07
CA ILE A 169 -2.41 -3.05 -22.21
C ILE A 169 -1.80 -2.05 -23.20
N ILE A 170 -2.43 -0.90 -23.41
CA ILE A 170 -1.92 0.14 -24.31
C ILE A 170 -0.69 0.82 -23.72
N THR A 171 -0.75 1.22 -22.45
CA THR A 171 0.36 1.93 -21.77
C THR A 171 1.55 1.01 -21.53
N PHE A 172 1.31 -0.20 -21.03
CA PHE A 172 2.36 -1.18 -20.73
C PHE A 172 3.09 -1.62 -22.00
N SER A 173 2.36 -1.96 -23.08
CA SER A 173 2.99 -2.30 -24.36
C SER A 173 3.75 -1.11 -24.96
N GLY A 174 3.25 0.12 -24.79
CA GLY A 174 3.95 1.34 -25.18
C GLY A 174 5.28 1.51 -24.44
N LEU A 175 5.32 1.25 -23.14
CA LEU A 175 6.54 1.27 -22.34
C LEU A 175 7.53 0.17 -22.75
N ILE A 176 7.05 -1.03 -23.11
CA ILE A 176 7.93 -2.09 -23.65
C ILE A 176 8.58 -1.64 -24.97
N SER A 177 7.80 -1.03 -25.88
CA SER A 177 8.36 -0.48 -27.12
C SER A 177 9.37 0.63 -26.84
N LEU A 178 9.07 1.53 -25.90
CA LEU A 178 9.98 2.61 -25.51
C LEU A 178 11.28 2.06 -24.92
N ALA A 179 11.19 1.09 -24.00
CA ALA A 179 12.32 0.38 -23.42
C ALA A 179 13.24 -0.19 -24.51
N ALA A 180 12.67 -0.91 -25.48
CA ALA A 180 13.43 -1.45 -26.60
C ALA A 180 14.10 -0.35 -27.43
N GLY A 181 13.39 0.75 -27.71
CA GLY A 181 13.91 1.89 -28.47
C GLY A 181 15.10 2.61 -27.80
N ILE A 182 15.20 2.56 -26.47
CA ILE A 182 16.34 3.11 -25.71
C ILE A 182 17.40 2.04 -25.36
N GLY A 183 17.33 0.85 -25.97
CA GLY A 183 18.28 -0.23 -25.74
C GLY A 183 18.15 -0.92 -24.37
N LEU A 184 17.01 -0.77 -23.69
CA LEU A 184 16.70 -1.51 -22.48
C LEU A 184 16.11 -2.87 -22.84
N ARG A 185 16.81 -3.96 -22.50
CA ARG A 185 16.30 -5.32 -22.66
C ARG A 185 15.62 -5.78 -21.38
N LEU A 186 14.37 -6.19 -21.49
CA LEU A 186 13.64 -6.78 -20.38
C LEU A 186 14.07 -8.25 -20.20
N PRO A 187 14.24 -8.74 -18.95
CA PRO A 187 14.61 -10.13 -18.67
C PRO A 187 13.38 -11.04 -18.76
N VAL A 188 12.75 -11.09 -19.94
CA VAL A 188 11.49 -11.79 -20.20
C VAL A 188 11.62 -12.51 -21.53
N ILE A 189 11.02 -13.70 -21.64
CA ILE A 189 11.01 -14.44 -22.91
C ILE A 189 10.19 -13.70 -23.97
N GLN A 190 10.65 -13.75 -25.22
CA GLN A 190 10.04 -13.01 -26.32
C GLN A 190 8.56 -13.35 -26.52
N ILE A 191 8.17 -14.60 -26.28
CA ILE A 191 6.78 -15.06 -26.41
C ILE A 191 5.80 -14.21 -25.58
N TYR A 192 6.15 -13.87 -24.33
CA TYR A 192 5.28 -13.04 -23.49
C TYR A 192 5.21 -11.58 -23.97
N ILE A 193 6.29 -11.07 -24.55
CA ILE A 193 6.32 -9.74 -25.16
C ILE A 193 5.41 -9.70 -26.39
N ASP A 194 5.51 -10.71 -27.25
CA ASP A 194 4.68 -10.83 -28.46
C ASP A 194 3.19 -10.95 -28.10
N GLU A 195 2.87 -11.69 -27.03
CA GLU A 195 1.50 -11.83 -26.53
C GLU A 195 0.90 -10.49 -26.06
N ILE A 196 1.67 -9.68 -25.32
CA ILE A 196 1.25 -8.33 -24.94
C ILE A 196 0.97 -7.45 -26.17
N PHE A 197 1.81 -7.54 -27.20
CA PHE A 197 1.58 -6.79 -28.44
C PHE A 197 0.36 -7.30 -29.21
N HIS A 198 0.10 -8.60 -29.19
CA HIS A 198 -1.12 -9.18 -29.76
C HIS A 198 -2.37 -8.67 -29.04
N LEU A 199 -2.38 -8.68 -27.70
CA LEU A 199 -3.47 -8.13 -26.89
C LEU A 199 -3.69 -6.64 -27.17
N ARG A 200 -2.62 -5.86 -27.35
CA ARG A 200 -2.73 -4.44 -27.73
C ARG A 200 -3.45 -4.27 -29.07
N LYS A 201 -3.15 -5.11 -30.06
CA LYS A 201 -3.82 -5.05 -31.36
C LYS A 201 -5.33 -5.29 -31.22
N ILE A 202 -5.71 -6.32 -30.48
CA ILE A 202 -7.13 -6.64 -30.20
C ILE A 202 -7.82 -5.46 -29.52
N GLU A 203 -7.20 -4.87 -28.49
CA GLU A 203 -7.80 -3.76 -27.75
C GLU A 203 -7.95 -2.50 -28.61
N LEU A 204 -6.99 -2.21 -29.50
CA LEU A 204 -7.10 -1.08 -30.43
C LEU A 204 -8.20 -1.29 -31.48
N GLU A 205 -8.37 -2.51 -32.00
CA GLU A 205 -9.48 -2.86 -32.90
C GLU A 205 -10.83 -2.70 -32.21
N ARG A 206 -10.92 -3.09 -30.92
CA ARG A 206 -12.12 -2.90 -30.10
C ARG A 206 -12.49 -1.43 -29.91
N LEU A 207 -11.50 -0.54 -29.77
CA LEU A 207 -11.70 0.90 -29.57
C LEU A 207 -12.00 1.67 -30.87
N ALA A 208 -11.69 1.08 -32.03
CA ALA A 208 -11.95 1.67 -33.33
C ALA A 208 -13.38 1.45 -33.84
N ASN A 209 -14.11 0.51 -33.22
CA ASN A 209 -15.50 0.14 -33.53
C ASN A 209 -16.46 0.76 -32.53
#